data_AF-A0A497PT93-F1
#
_entry.id   AF-A0A497PT93-F1
#
_cell.length_a   1.000
_cell.length_b   1.000
_cell.length_c   1.000
_cell.angle_alpha   90.00
_cell.angle_beta   90.00
_cell.angle_gamma   90.00
#
_symmetry.space_group_name_H-M   'P 1'
#
loop_
_entity.id
_entity.type
_entity.pdbx_description
1 polymer ?
#
loop_
_entity_poly.entity_id
_entity_poly.type
_entity_poly.pdbx_seq_one_letter_code
_entity_poly.pdbx_strand_id
1 'polypeptide(L)'
;MDRLPLRNLTGVVVALLWLLTSTLVFALDAPALNAKTQNTAVNIGWTAVAGAERYVLYYAPYPDMDYIGQIDMGEQRELKAELWEGASYYVAVKAYGADIESDFSNIEYFVIPSSRVAAFYYPWYGNPSVDGHWVHWNQNINLFFNPPLDISSDYYPVLGPYSSADPGVVSQHFAWLRDSKVGVIITSWQGQGTREDQLVPLLLDIGQKYNIKVAFHIEPYQERNRLTLIRDISYIYSKYGSHPAFFRSNVTTPYSRVDKAKGVFFMWAADFLNMEDLSSGTRVPLGYWKEAIDAIHESSEGALIIGNALDPKRINNDHFDGLYNYATFNVDVGEEFVWARSLPKDTLYVPSVVPGFSAKRIAYPESTYFPRRNGAAYDEQWTLALGTYVEPFMVTITSFNEWHEGSQIEPAVDGMTNGMGYKYKSYGKLGPEGYLNLTRKWIDKYLNWEWPEVCKLRIIISTTSDWTTVELLEGGAFIKPEKISQSSWLTEGEFDGKKFRMIQPLELAESGKNATIAYDVSLGFLDVEGSLSFEVERGHLGWTKVEIEDREGNLLKELEWGGINETSTRNVTVFEVPIFALLASE
;
A
#
# COMPACT_ATOMS: atom_id res chain seq x y z
N MET A 1 11.10 51.60 -49.33
CA MET A 1 11.15 52.38 -50.58
C MET A 1 10.81 53.79 -50.14
N ASP A 2 11.71 54.76 -50.09
CA ASP A 2 12.72 55.07 -51.09
C ASP A 2 14.09 55.43 -50.51
N ARG A 3 15.09 54.94 -51.22
CA ARG A 3 16.53 55.13 -51.01
C ARG A 3 16.99 56.25 -51.94
N LEU A 4 17.92 57.08 -51.47
CA LEU A 4 18.98 57.69 -52.29
C LEU A 4 20.24 57.84 -51.40
N PRO A 5 21.46 57.85 -51.98
CA PRO A 5 22.49 56.89 -51.57
C PRO A 5 23.82 57.51 -51.10
N LEU A 6 24.58 56.62 -50.45
CA LEU A 6 26.02 56.50 -50.23
C LEU A 6 27.00 57.61 -50.71
N ARG A 7 27.86 57.94 -49.73
CA ARG A 7 29.34 57.83 -49.71
C ARG A 7 30.23 59.05 -49.96
N ASN A 8 31.06 59.23 -48.91
CA ASN A 8 32.50 59.51 -48.85
C ASN A 8 32.94 60.96 -48.67
N LEU A 9 33.50 61.26 -47.49
CA LEU A 9 34.73 62.06 -47.32
C LEU A 9 35.34 61.75 -45.93
N THR A 10 36.49 61.05 -45.88
CA THR A 10 37.81 61.49 -45.35
C THR A 10 37.84 62.06 -43.92
N GLY A 11 38.70 61.51 -43.05
CA GLY A 11 39.16 62.25 -41.87
C GLY A 11 39.81 61.44 -40.74
N VAL A 12 41.06 61.03 -40.95
CA VAL A 12 42.16 61.06 -39.96
C VAL A 12 41.95 60.42 -38.57
N VAL A 13 42.55 59.22 -38.46
CA VAL A 13 43.35 58.67 -37.35
C VAL A 13 43.50 59.54 -36.09
N VAL A 14 42.85 59.11 -35.00
CA VAL A 14 43.45 59.13 -33.66
C VAL A 14 43.49 57.69 -33.18
N ALA A 15 44.72 57.18 -33.07
CA ALA A 15 45.01 55.89 -32.49
C ALA A 15 44.65 55.91 -30.99
N LEU A 16 43.51 55.31 -30.66
CA LEU A 16 43.31 54.65 -29.38
C LEU A 16 43.30 53.15 -29.69
N LEU A 17 44.48 52.53 -29.55
CA LEU A 17 44.59 51.10 -29.26
C LEU A 17 43.85 50.86 -27.94
N TRP A 18 42.55 50.64 -28.01
CA TRP A 18 41.91 49.73 -27.06
C TRP A 18 42.06 48.35 -27.68
N LEU A 19 43.05 47.61 -27.17
CA LEU A 19 43.00 46.16 -27.24
C LEU A 19 41.65 45.74 -26.64
N LEU A 20 40.70 45.38 -27.48
CA LEU A 20 39.73 44.34 -27.12
C LEU A 20 40.53 43.04 -27.04
N THR A 21 41.23 42.81 -25.93
CA THR A 21 41.42 41.44 -25.48
C THR A 21 40.04 40.98 -25.07
N SER A 22 39.29 40.38 -26.00
CA SER A 22 38.36 39.34 -25.60
C SER A 22 39.26 38.28 -24.95
N THR A 23 39.41 38.34 -23.63
CA THR A 23 39.90 37.19 -22.88
C THR A 23 38.91 36.09 -23.20
N LEU A 24 39.30 35.16 -24.09
CA LEU A 24 38.65 33.87 -24.15
C LEU A 24 38.78 33.29 -22.74
N VAL A 25 37.71 33.32 -21.97
CA VAL A 25 37.61 32.52 -20.77
C VAL A 25 37.49 31.09 -21.28
N PHE A 26 38.58 30.33 -21.21
CA PHE A 26 38.55 28.90 -21.50
C PHE A 26 37.81 28.22 -20.35
N ALA A 27 36.51 28.00 -20.49
CA ALA A 27 35.78 27.07 -19.63
C ALA A 27 36.17 25.64 -19.99
N LEU A 28 36.13 24.74 -19.01
CA LEU A 28 36.25 23.31 -19.28
C LEU A 28 34.97 22.81 -19.98
N ASP A 29 35.10 21.74 -20.78
CA ASP A 29 33.91 21.07 -21.33
C ASP A 29 33.02 20.52 -20.21
N ALA A 30 31.70 20.62 -20.38
CA ALA A 30 30.76 20.05 -19.42
C ALA A 30 30.84 18.50 -19.44
N PRO A 31 30.92 17.84 -18.27
CA PRO A 31 30.86 16.38 -18.22
C PRO A 31 29.47 15.88 -18.66
N ALA A 32 29.41 14.71 -19.30
CA ALA A 32 28.14 14.01 -19.54
C ALA A 32 27.89 13.01 -18.41
N LEU A 33 26.76 13.12 -17.73
CA LEU A 33 26.39 12.38 -16.54
C LEU A 33 25.34 11.31 -16.85
N ASN A 34 25.39 10.18 -16.13
CA ASN A 34 24.38 9.13 -16.16
C ASN A 34 24.15 8.61 -14.73
N ALA A 35 22.89 8.37 -14.37
CA ALA A 35 22.50 7.78 -13.10
C ALA A 35 21.69 6.50 -13.34
N LYS A 36 22.02 5.44 -12.60
CA LYS A 36 21.30 4.16 -12.64
C LYS A 36 20.99 3.67 -11.23
N THR A 37 19.84 3.04 -11.08
CA THR A 37 19.43 2.40 -9.82
C THR A 37 19.18 0.91 -10.04
N GLN A 38 19.52 0.12 -9.02
CA GLN A 38 19.15 -1.30 -8.93
C GLN A 38 18.90 -1.65 -7.47
N ASN A 39 17.66 -1.98 -7.12
CA ASN A 39 17.19 -1.99 -5.74
C ASN A 39 17.55 -0.66 -5.04
N THR A 40 18.30 -0.68 -3.95
CA THR A 40 18.77 0.51 -3.23
C THR A 40 20.12 1.05 -3.72
N ALA A 41 20.80 0.32 -4.60
CA ALA A 41 22.08 0.71 -5.13
C ALA A 41 21.92 1.81 -6.18
N VAL A 42 22.68 2.88 -6.03
CA VAL A 42 22.78 3.97 -7.01
C VAL A 42 24.19 4.02 -7.55
N ASN A 43 24.30 4.12 -8.88
CA ASN A 43 25.56 4.37 -9.57
C ASN A 43 25.41 5.62 -10.45
N ILE A 44 26.16 6.66 -10.10
CA ILE A 44 26.22 7.93 -10.83
C ILE A 44 27.61 8.05 -11.42
N GLY A 45 27.73 8.17 -12.73
CA GLY A 45 29.02 8.27 -13.41
C GLY A 45 29.03 9.37 -14.47
N TRP A 46 30.21 9.90 -14.76
CA TRP A 46 30.37 10.94 -15.77
C TRP A 46 31.65 10.84 -16.60
N THR A 47 31.65 11.49 -17.75
CA THR A 47 32.79 11.51 -18.67
C THR A 47 33.97 12.30 -18.10
N ALA A 48 35.18 11.86 -18.41
CA ALA A 48 36.40 12.62 -18.15
C ALA A 48 36.40 13.94 -18.95
N VAL A 49 36.97 14.99 -18.37
CA VAL A 49 37.08 16.32 -18.95
C VAL A 49 38.55 16.70 -19.00
N ALA A 50 39.04 17.08 -20.17
CA ALA A 50 40.45 17.44 -20.34
C ALA A 50 40.76 18.73 -19.58
N GLY A 51 41.82 18.72 -18.75
CA GLY A 51 42.20 19.86 -17.91
C GLY A 51 41.44 19.97 -16.58
N ALA A 52 40.55 19.02 -16.27
CA ALA A 52 39.94 18.92 -14.96
C ALA A 52 40.90 18.27 -13.94
N GLU A 53 41.08 18.92 -12.80
CA GLU A 53 41.81 18.44 -11.64
C GLU A 53 40.88 17.78 -10.60
N ARG A 54 39.62 18.21 -10.54
CA ARG A 54 38.60 17.62 -9.67
C ARG A 54 37.18 17.79 -10.19
N TYR A 55 36.25 17.08 -9.57
CA TYR A 55 34.82 17.14 -9.85
C TYR A 55 34.02 17.43 -8.57
N VAL A 56 32.91 18.14 -8.71
CA VAL A 56 31.93 18.32 -7.63
C VAL A 56 30.59 17.80 -8.10
N LEU A 57 30.02 16.86 -7.34
CA LEU A 57 28.66 16.35 -7.55
C LEU A 57 27.69 17.21 -6.74
N TYR A 58 26.70 17.77 -7.42
CA TYR A 58 25.59 18.49 -6.84
C TYR A 58 24.36 17.61 -6.84
N TYR A 59 23.58 17.67 -5.77
CA TYR A 59 22.33 16.93 -5.65
C TYR A 59 21.25 17.76 -4.96
N ALA A 60 20.00 17.54 -5.34
CA ALA A 60 18.83 18.16 -4.74
C ALA A 60 17.69 17.14 -4.65
N PRO A 61 16.82 17.18 -3.62
CA PRO A 61 15.70 16.26 -3.55
C PRO A 61 14.80 16.37 -4.80
N TYR A 62 14.26 15.23 -5.24
CA TYR A 62 13.28 15.16 -6.33
C TYR A 62 11.87 14.90 -5.76
N PRO A 63 10.83 15.57 -6.27
CA PRO A 63 10.85 16.62 -7.30
C PRO A 63 11.08 18.02 -6.72
N ASP A 64 10.99 18.17 -5.39
CA ASP A 64 11.06 19.44 -4.70
C ASP A 64 12.51 19.78 -4.38
N MET A 65 13.08 20.77 -5.07
CA MET A 65 14.48 21.20 -4.89
C MET A 65 14.66 22.07 -3.64
N ASP A 66 14.30 21.53 -2.47
CA ASP A 66 14.29 22.26 -1.19
C ASP A 66 15.68 22.74 -0.76
N TYR A 67 16.72 21.99 -1.13
CA TYR A 67 18.11 22.37 -0.93
C TYR A 67 19.00 21.83 -2.06
N ILE A 68 20.19 22.40 -2.20
CA ILE A 68 21.25 21.89 -3.07
C ILE A 68 22.44 21.51 -2.19
N GLY A 69 22.72 20.21 -2.12
CA GLY A 69 23.93 19.66 -1.51
C GLY A 69 25.05 19.51 -2.53
N GLN A 70 26.28 19.40 -2.03
CA GLN A 70 27.45 19.17 -2.86
C GLN A 70 28.42 18.19 -2.20
N ILE A 71 29.07 17.35 -3.01
CA ILE A 71 30.10 16.40 -2.62
C ILE A 71 31.34 16.69 -3.47
N ASP A 72 32.47 16.99 -2.83
CA ASP A 72 33.75 17.06 -3.53
C ASP A 72 34.22 15.64 -3.86
N MET A 73 34.23 15.32 -5.14
CA MET A 73 34.58 13.99 -5.64
C MET A 73 36.08 13.85 -5.89
N GLY A 74 36.86 14.94 -5.77
CA GLY A 74 38.26 14.94 -6.19
C GLY A 74 38.39 14.48 -7.64
N GLU A 75 39.33 13.57 -7.91
CA GLU A 75 39.54 13.01 -9.24
C GLU A 75 38.54 11.89 -9.61
N GLN A 76 37.65 11.48 -8.69
CA GLN A 76 36.69 10.42 -8.95
C GLN A 76 35.69 10.82 -10.03
N ARG A 77 35.23 9.81 -10.78
CA ARG A 77 34.29 9.98 -11.92
C ARG A 77 33.02 9.14 -11.78
N GLU A 78 32.88 8.51 -10.63
CA GLU A 78 31.70 7.75 -10.26
C GLU A 78 31.44 7.85 -8.76
N LEU A 79 30.16 7.87 -8.39
CA LEU A 79 29.67 7.63 -7.04
C LEU A 79 28.85 6.35 -7.06
N LYS A 80 29.21 5.40 -6.20
CA LYS A 80 28.41 4.21 -5.88
C LYS A 80 27.98 4.30 -4.44
N ALA A 81 26.67 4.24 -4.19
CA ALA A 81 26.10 4.32 -2.86
C ALA A 81 24.91 3.38 -2.71
N GLU A 82 24.75 2.81 -1.52
CA GLU A 82 23.49 2.22 -1.09
C GLU A 82 22.69 3.30 -0.37
N LEU A 83 21.48 3.57 -0.84
CA LEU A 83 20.56 4.51 -0.21
C LEU A 83 19.41 3.74 0.46
N TRP A 84 18.37 4.45 0.90
CA TRP A 84 17.15 3.85 1.41
C TRP A 84 16.05 3.80 0.34
N GLU A 85 15.06 2.93 0.53
CA GLU A 85 13.86 2.94 -0.30
C GLU A 85 13.15 4.30 -0.23
N GLY A 86 12.66 4.79 -1.37
CA GLY A 86 12.04 6.12 -1.46
C GLY A 86 13.02 7.27 -1.66
N ALA A 87 14.34 7.05 -1.61
CA ALA A 87 15.31 8.07 -1.95
C ALA A 87 15.16 8.54 -3.40
N SER A 88 15.09 9.86 -3.61
CA SER A 88 14.92 10.46 -4.93
C SER A 88 15.62 11.80 -5.04
N TYR A 89 16.48 11.96 -6.04
CA TYR A 89 17.32 13.16 -6.19
C TYR A 89 17.52 13.53 -7.66
N TYR A 90 17.58 14.84 -7.92
CA TYR A 90 18.27 15.41 -9.07
C TYR A 90 19.78 15.40 -8.81
N VAL A 91 20.57 15.17 -9.85
CA VAL A 91 22.03 15.17 -9.78
C VAL A 91 22.67 15.84 -11.00
N ALA A 92 23.74 16.60 -10.75
CA ALA A 92 24.54 17.27 -11.77
C ALA A 92 26.00 17.37 -11.32
N VAL A 93 26.95 17.43 -12.25
CA VAL A 93 28.38 17.52 -11.93
C VAL A 93 29.02 18.70 -12.63
N LYS A 94 29.98 19.35 -11.96
CA LYS A 94 30.92 20.30 -12.58
C LYS A 94 32.35 19.78 -12.50
N ALA A 95 33.12 20.07 -13.52
CA ALA A 95 34.56 19.85 -13.56
C ALA A 95 35.30 21.14 -13.18
N TYR A 96 36.39 21.01 -12.43
CA TYR A 96 37.23 22.10 -11.96
C TYR A 96 38.68 21.83 -12.32
N GLY A 97 39.34 22.78 -12.97
CA GLY A 97 40.80 22.84 -13.12
C GLY A 97 41.39 23.85 -12.15
N ALA A 98 42.66 24.24 -12.34
CA ALA A 98 43.38 25.15 -11.45
C ALA A 98 42.64 26.48 -11.20
N ASP A 99 42.24 27.18 -12.27
CA ASP A 99 41.58 28.50 -12.22
C ASP A 99 40.34 28.58 -13.16
N ILE A 100 39.85 27.43 -13.62
CA ILE A 100 38.75 27.32 -14.59
C ILE A 100 37.76 26.24 -14.17
N GLU A 101 36.50 26.40 -14.52
CA GLU A 101 35.43 25.42 -14.30
C GLU A 101 34.64 25.16 -15.58
N SER A 102 33.92 24.05 -15.62
CA SER A 102 32.93 23.78 -16.66
C SER A 102 31.57 24.37 -16.32
N ASP A 103 30.65 24.40 -17.29
CA ASP A 103 29.22 24.41 -16.99
C ASP A 103 28.80 23.10 -16.29
N PHE A 104 27.56 23.06 -15.77
CA PHE A 104 26.98 21.81 -15.27
C PHE A 104 26.84 20.77 -16.38
N SER A 105 26.95 19.50 -16.01
CA SER A 105 26.49 18.39 -16.85
C SER A 105 25.01 18.52 -17.23
N ASN A 106 24.52 17.60 -18.08
CA ASN A 106 23.10 17.28 -18.07
C ASN A 106 22.65 16.95 -16.65
N ILE A 107 21.42 17.34 -16.32
CA ILE A 107 20.78 16.99 -15.07
C ILE A 107 20.12 15.63 -15.27
N GLU A 108 20.52 14.66 -14.45
CA GLU A 108 19.77 13.41 -14.32
C GLU A 108 18.93 13.45 -13.04
N TYR A 109 17.94 12.56 -12.97
CA TYR A 109 17.26 12.27 -11.73
C TYR A 109 17.13 10.76 -11.56
N PHE A 110 17.04 10.33 -10.31
CA PHE A 110 16.68 8.96 -10.00
C PHE A 110 15.65 8.91 -8.88
N VAL A 111 14.88 7.83 -8.89
CA VAL A 111 13.93 7.49 -7.83
C VAL A 111 14.15 6.02 -7.50
N ILE A 112 14.34 5.72 -6.22
CA ILE A 112 14.33 4.35 -5.70
C ILE A 112 12.91 4.07 -5.21
N PRO A 113 12.13 3.22 -5.91
CA PRO A 113 10.81 2.83 -5.45
C PRO A 113 10.86 2.06 -4.13
N SER A 114 9.76 2.07 -3.36
CA SER A 114 9.68 1.29 -2.12
C SER A 114 8.84 0.02 -2.29
N SER A 115 9.39 -1.10 -1.82
CA SER A 115 8.68 -2.38 -1.76
C SER A 115 7.59 -2.41 -0.69
N ARG A 116 7.57 -1.42 0.21
CA ARG A 116 6.50 -1.21 1.20
C ARG A 116 5.21 -0.66 0.60
N VAL A 117 5.18 -0.33 -0.70
CA VAL A 117 3.98 0.15 -1.39
C VAL A 117 3.79 -0.56 -2.71
N ALA A 118 2.58 -1.06 -2.93
CA ALA A 118 2.17 -1.69 -4.19
C ALA A 118 0.95 -1.04 -4.82
N ALA A 119 0.74 -1.28 -6.12
CA ALA A 119 -0.51 -0.94 -6.80
C ALA A 119 -1.09 -2.17 -7.51
N PHE A 120 -2.40 -2.38 -7.39
CA PHE A 120 -3.12 -3.35 -8.21
C PHE A 120 -3.05 -2.94 -9.69
N TYR A 121 -2.66 -3.87 -10.56
CA TYR A 121 -2.37 -3.63 -11.97
C TYR A 121 -3.10 -4.63 -12.86
N TYR A 122 -3.75 -4.12 -13.91
CA TYR A 122 -4.61 -4.90 -14.79
C TYR A 122 -4.03 -4.94 -16.21
N PRO A 123 -3.39 -6.06 -16.61
CA PRO A 123 -2.77 -6.21 -17.93
C PRO A 123 -3.76 -6.66 -19.02
N TRP A 124 -5.06 -6.38 -18.89
CA TRP A 124 -6.08 -7.01 -19.75
C TRP A 124 -6.55 -6.16 -20.93
N TYR A 125 -6.17 -4.88 -21.00
CA TYR A 125 -6.63 -3.97 -22.06
C TYR A 125 -6.00 -4.29 -23.41
N GLY A 126 -6.75 -4.16 -24.50
CA GLY A 126 -6.27 -4.44 -25.85
C GLY A 126 -6.89 -3.56 -26.93
N ASN A 127 -6.15 -3.30 -28.01
CA ASN A 127 -6.57 -2.45 -29.12
C ASN A 127 -6.31 -3.07 -30.50
N PRO A 128 -6.99 -2.61 -31.58
CA PRO A 128 -6.87 -3.22 -32.90
C PRO A 128 -5.46 -3.22 -33.50
N SER A 129 -4.64 -2.21 -33.20
CA SER A 129 -3.28 -2.11 -33.74
C SER A 129 -2.32 -3.16 -33.21
N VAL A 130 -2.48 -3.58 -31.94
CA VAL A 130 -1.57 -4.51 -31.28
C VAL A 130 -2.21 -5.90 -31.15
N ASP A 131 -3.49 -5.95 -30.80
CA ASP A 131 -4.23 -7.18 -30.48
C ASP A 131 -5.18 -7.64 -31.60
N GLY A 132 -5.30 -6.87 -32.67
CA GLY A 132 -6.22 -7.12 -33.78
C GLY A 132 -7.70 -6.81 -33.46
N HIS A 133 -8.05 -6.56 -32.20
CA HIS A 133 -9.40 -6.21 -31.76
C HIS A 133 -9.38 -5.44 -30.43
N TRP A 134 -10.52 -4.83 -30.07
CA TRP A 134 -10.71 -4.21 -28.76
C TRP A 134 -10.92 -5.28 -27.69
N VAL A 135 -10.23 -5.15 -26.56
CA VAL A 135 -10.38 -5.99 -25.36
C VAL A 135 -10.58 -5.07 -24.17
N HIS A 136 -11.55 -5.38 -23.30
CA HIS A 136 -11.98 -4.59 -22.14
C HIS A 136 -12.60 -3.21 -22.45
N TRP A 137 -12.01 -2.41 -23.34
CA TRP A 137 -12.50 -1.05 -23.67
C TRP A 137 -13.91 -1.01 -24.26
N ASN A 138 -14.33 -2.08 -24.94
CA ASN A 138 -15.60 -2.18 -25.64
C ASN A 138 -16.67 -3.01 -24.91
N GLN A 139 -16.34 -3.60 -23.75
CA GLN A 139 -17.17 -4.65 -23.13
C GLN A 139 -17.77 -4.23 -21.79
N ASN A 140 -19.05 -4.59 -21.63
CA ASN A 140 -19.75 -4.86 -20.38
C ASN A 140 -20.86 -5.88 -20.70
N ILE A 141 -21.26 -6.69 -19.72
CA ILE A 141 -22.29 -7.74 -19.80
C ILE A 141 -23.57 -7.28 -20.53
N ASN A 142 -23.94 -6.00 -20.40
CA ASN A 142 -25.19 -5.46 -20.97
C ASN A 142 -25.03 -4.19 -21.82
N LEU A 143 -23.80 -3.70 -22.04
CA LEU A 143 -23.55 -2.45 -22.77
C LEU A 143 -22.43 -2.64 -23.79
N PHE A 144 -22.66 -2.15 -25.02
CA PHE A 144 -21.65 -2.08 -26.06
C PHE A 144 -21.11 -0.66 -26.15
N PHE A 145 -19.79 -0.54 -26.09
CA PHE A 145 -19.08 0.72 -26.29
C PHE A 145 -18.39 0.73 -27.66
N ASN A 146 -18.15 1.91 -28.23
CA ASN A 146 -17.48 2.06 -29.52
C ASN A 146 -16.13 2.82 -29.42
N PRO A 147 -15.05 2.16 -28.99
CA PRO A 147 -13.74 2.79 -28.92
C PRO A 147 -13.24 3.23 -30.31
N PRO A 148 -12.42 4.30 -30.40
CA PRO A 148 -11.68 4.88 -29.27
C PRO A 148 -12.45 5.94 -28.48
N LEU A 149 -13.48 6.58 -29.04
CA LEU A 149 -14.12 7.73 -28.40
C LEU A 149 -15.09 7.33 -27.27
N ASP A 150 -15.67 6.13 -27.36
CA ASP A 150 -16.65 5.62 -26.41
C ASP A 150 -16.10 4.34 -25.77
N ILE A 151 -15.62 4.43 -24.52
CA ILE A 151 -14.97 3.31 -23.80
C ILE A 151 -15.72 2.96 -22.51
N SER A 152 -15.54 1.77 -21.96
CA SER A 152 -16.17 1.26 -20.73
C SER A 152 -15.57 1.84 -19.42
N SER A 153 -15.41 3.17 -19.31
CA SER A 153 -14.90 3.85 -18.10
C SER A 153 -15.52 5.24 -17.89
N ASP A 154 -15.77 5.62 -16.64
CA ASP A 154 -16.17 7.00 -16.31
C ASP A 154 -15.06 8.05 -16.57
N TYR A 155 -13.83 7.60 -16.77
CA TYR A 155 -12.65 8.43 -17.06
C TYR A 155 -12.04 8.03 -18.41
N TYR A 156 -11.14 8.86 -18.94
CA TYR A 156 -10.46 8.56 -20.21
C TYR A 156 -8.93 8.59 -20.04
N PRO A 157 -8.18 7.52 -20.40
CA PRO A 157 -6.74 7.47 -20.22
C PRO A 157 -5.99 8.50 -21.06
N VAL A 158 -4.94 9.11 -20.51
CA VAL A 158 -4.03 9.99 -21.27
C VAL A 158 -3.35 9.25 -22.43
N LEU A 159 -3.09 7.95 -22.29
CA LEU A 159 -2.55 7.10 -23.36
C LEU A 159 -3.61 6.64 -24.37
N GLY A 160 -4.88 7.06 -24.20
CA GLY A 160 -6.02 6.54 -24.94
C GLY A 160 -6.34 5.08 -24.58
N PRO A 161 -7.28 4.43 -25.28
CA PRO A 161 -7.57 3.02 -25.10
C PRO A 161 -6.42 2.17 -25.64
N TYR A 162 -5.42 1.98 -24.79
CA TYR A 162 -4.14 1.37 -25.09
C TYR A 162 -4.23 -0.17 -25.14
N SER A 163 -3.13 -0.80 -25.57
CA SER A 163 -2.92 -2.23 -25.39
C SER A 163 -1.95 -2.48 -24.24
N SER A 164 -2.30 -3.41 -23.35
CA SER A 164 -1.41 -3.89 -22.29
C SER A 164 -0.28 -4.79 -22.81
N ALA A 165 -0.35 -5.18 -24.09
CA ALA A 165 0.71 -5.91 -24.79
C ALA A 165 1.74 -4.99 -25.47
N ASP A 166 1.53 -3.67 -25.45
CA ASP A 166 2.48 -2.69 -25.98
C ASP A 166 3.60 -2.38 -24.95
N PRO A 167 4.87 -2.73 -25.22
CA PRO A 167 5.97 -2.47 -24.29
C PRO A 167 6.19 -0.98 -24.00
N GLY A 168 5.83 -0.09 -24.94
CA GLY A 168 5.92 1.36 -24.76
C GLY A 168 4.93 1.88 -23.73
N VAL A 169 3.69 1.38 -23.79
CA VAL A 169 2.62 1.67 -22.82
C VAL A 169 3.03 1.17 -21.43
N VAL A 170 3.43 -0.10 -21.32
CA VAL A 170 3.85 -0.68 -20.03
C VAL A 170 5.09 0.03 -19.48
N SER A 171 6.05 0.42 -20.33
CA SER A 171 7.21 1.22 -19.90
C SER A 171 6.78 2.59 -19.33
N GLN A 172 5.78 3.24 -19.93
CA GLN A 172 5.26 4.50 -19.42
C GLN A 172 4.51 4.31 -18.09
N HIS A 173 3.75 3.23 -17.94
CA HIS A 173 3.11 2.87 -16.67
C HIS A 173 4.13 2.72 -15.54
N PHE A 174 5.20 1.97 -15.80
CA PHE A 174 6.25 1.72 -14.82
C PHE A 174 7.09 2.97 -14.55
N ALA A 175 7.25 3.87 -15.53
CA ALA A 175 7.84 5.18 -15.29
C ALA A 175 7.01 6.01 -14.30
N TRP A 176 5.69 6.07 -14.50
CA TRP A 176 4.77 6.77 -13.57
C TRP A 176 4.76 6.15 -12.17
N LEU A 177 4.75 4.82 -12.06
CA LEU A 177 4.83 4.11 -10.78
C LEU A 177 6.15 4.37 -10.07
N ARG A 178 7.28 4.26 -10.78
CA ARG A 178 8.62 4.55 -10.25
C ARG A 178 8.69 5.98 -9.76
N ASP A 179 8.24 6.94 -10.56
CA ASP A 179 8.27 8.35 -10.20
C ASP A 179 7.32 8.64 -9.04
N SER A 180 6.28 7.84 -8.83
CA SER A 180 5.40 7.89 -7.66
C SER A 180 5.95 7.14 -6.44
N LYS A 181 7.13 6.51 -6.55
CA LYS A 181 7.81 5.67 -5.54
C LYS A 181 7.13 4.32 -5.24
N VAL A 182 6.21 3.85 -6.09
CA VAL A 182 5.59 2.52 -5.97
C VAL A 182 6.57 1.46 -6.45
N GLY A 183 6.97 0.54 -5.57
CA GLY A 183 8.00 -0.47 -5.88
C GLY A 183 7.48 -1.85 -6.24
N VAL A 184 6.17 -2.09 -6.14
CA VAL A 184 5.57 -3.38 -6.51
C VAL A 184 4.29 -3.15 -7.32
N ILE A 185 4.09 -3.90 -8.40
CA ILE A 185 2.76 -4.11 -8.96
C ILE A 185 2.20 -5.44 -8.50
N ILE A 186 0.90 -5.48 -8.23
CA ILE A 186 0.15 -6.69 -7.94
C ILE A 186 -0.70 -6.98 -9.18
N THR A 187 -0.19 -7.83 -10.08
CA THR A 187 -0.84 -8.07 -11.37
C THR A 187 -2.04 -8.99 -11.23
N SER A 188 -3.19 -8.59 -11.75
CA SER A 188 -4.35 -9.47 -11.95
C SER A 188 -3.94 -10.71 -12.74
N TRP A 189 -4.36 -11.88 -12.27
CA TRP A 189 -4.02 -13.18 -12.87
C TRP A 189 -5.22 -14.14 -12.80
N GLN A 190 -5.74 -14.53 -13.97
CA GLN A 190 -6.98 -15.30 -14.11
C GLN A 190 -6.78 -16.79 -14.41
N GLY A 191 -5.57 -17.30 -14.32
CA GLY A 191 -5.29 -18.72 -14.62
C GLY A 191 -4.15 -18.91 -15.60
N GLN A 192 -3.73 -20.17 -15.74
CA GLN A 192 -2.65 -20.54 -16.64
C GLN A 192 -3.07 -20.34 -18.10
N GLY A 193 -2.21 -19.71 -18.89
CA GLY A 193 -2.44 -19.51 -20.33
C GLY A 193 -3.44 -18.40 -20.69
N THR A 194 -4.03 -17.70 -19.72
CA THR A 194 -4.87 -16.52 -20.01
C THR A 194 -4.03 -15.37 -20.57
N ARG A 195 -4.69 -14.31 -21.05
CA ARG A 195 -4.00 -13.12 -21.58
C ARG A 195 -3.06 -12.52 -20.53
N GLU A 196 -3.53 -12.42 -19.28
CA GLU A 196 -2.78 -11.88 -18.16
C GLU A 196 -1.52 -12.71 -17.91
N ASP A 197 -1.64 -14.04 -17.90
CA ASP A 197 -0.51 -14.95 -17.74
C ASP A 197 0.52 -14.81 -18.86
N GLN A 198 0.07 -14.65 -20.11
CA GLN A 198 0.96 -14.48 -21.26
C GLN A 198 1.75 -13.16 -21.22
N LEU A 199 1.25 -12.14 -20.52
CA LEU A 199 1.89 -10.84 -20.40
C LEU A 199 2.85 -10.71 -19.20
N VAL A 200 2.84 -11.68 -18.28
CA VAL A 200 3.74 -11.67 -17.10
C VAL A 200 5.22 -11.50 -17.46
N PRO A 201 5.80 -12.17 -18.49
CA PRO A 201 7.19 -11.94 -18.88
C PRO A 201 7.50 -10.48 -19.23
N LEU A 202 6.60 -9.81 -19.97
CA LEU A 202 6.76 -8.40 -20.32
C LEU A 202 6.77 -7.51 -19.08
N LEU A 203 5.85 -7.76 -18.14
CA LEU A 203 5.77 -7.01 -16.88
C LEU A 203 7.03 -7.20 -16.02
N LEU A 204 7.58 -8.40 -15.99
CA LEU A 204 8.81 -8.73 -15.27
C LEU A 204 10.03 -8.04 -15.89
N ASP A 205 10.21 -8.11 -17.21
CA ASP A 205 11.33 -7.47 -17.92
C ASP A 205 11.31 -5.94 -17.71
N ILE A 206 10.13 -5.33 -17.86
CA ILE A 206 9.96 -3.88 -17.63
C ILE A 206 10.11 -3.56 -16.15
N GLY A 207 9.60 -4.40 -15.25
CA GLY A 207 9.81 -4.27 -13.80
C GLY A 207 11.28 -4.19 -13.43
N GLN A 208 12.11 -5.09 -13.96
CA GLN A 208 13.55 -5.04 -13.75
C GLN A 208 14.17 -3.73 -14.23
N LYS A 209 13.76 -3.23 -15.41
CA LYS A 209 14.27 -1.97 -15.98
C LYS A 209 13.93 -0.75 -15.12
N TYR A 210 12.75 -0.73 -14.50
CA TYR A 210 12.25 0.39 -13.70
C TYR A 210 12.43 0.20 -12.19
N ASN A 211 13.11 -0.87 -11.77
CA ASN A 211 13.31 -1.23 -10.37
C ASN A 211 11.99 -1.46 -9.60
N ILE A 212 11.02 -2.07 -10.28
CA ILE A 212 9.69 -2.42 -9.75
C ILE A 212 9.56 -3.95 -9.75
N LYS A 213 9.04 -4.50 -8.65
CA LYS A 213 8.78 -5.93 -8.52
C LYS A 213 7.35 -6.29 -8.93
N VAL A 214 7.10 -7.56 -9.22
CA VAL A 214 5.80 -8.09 -9.65
C VAL A 214 5.34 -9.16 -8.67
N ALA A 215 4.22 -8.91 -8.02
CA ALA A 215 3.43 -9.85 -7.22
C ALA A 215 2.14 -10.23 -7.98
N PHE A 216 1.43 -11.24 -7.51
CA PHE A 216 0.28 -11.82 -8.22
C PHE A 216 -1.02 -11.68 -7.43
N HIS A 217 -2.08 -11.26 -8.11
CA HIS A 217 -3.45 -11.20 -7.61
C HIS A 217 -4.24 -12.35 -8.23
N ILE A 218 -4.46 -13.40 -7.44
CA ILE A 218 -5.16 -14.60 -7.89
C ILE A 218 -6.67 -14.32 -7.88
N GLU A 219 -7.22 -14.13 -9.08
CA GLU A 219 -8.64 -13.87 -9.36
C GLU A 219 -9.50 -15.13 -9.13
N PRO A 220 -10.84 -15.06 -9.07
CA PRO A 220 -11.73 -16.16 -8.79
C PRO A 220 -12.17 -16.76 -10.12
N TYR A 221 -11.20 -17.24 -10.89
CA TYR A 221 -11.46 -17.84 -12.19
C TYR A 221 -12.34 -19.10 -12.03
N GLN A 222 -13.02 -19.50 -13.10
CA GLN A 222 -14.13 -20.48 -13.08
C GLN A 222 -13.85 -21.77 -12.29
N GLU A 223 -12.63 -22.28 -12.32
CA GLU A 223 -12.26 -23.54 -11.67
C GLU A 223 -11.44 -23.38 -10.38
N ARG A 224 -11.31 -22.18 -9.84
CA ARG A 224 -10.48 -21.93 -8.66
C ARG A 224 -11.00 -22.73 -7.46
N ASN A 225 -10.12 -23.54 -6.89
CA ASN A 225 -10.35 -24.32 -5.68
C ASN A 225 -9.00 -24.62 -4.99
N ARG A 226 -9.03 -25.33 -3.85
CA ARG A 226 -7.82 -25.71 -3.10
C ARG A 226 -6.71 -26.34 -3.95
N LEU A 227 -7.06 -27.29 -4.82
CA LEU A 227 -6.09 -28.04 -5.62
C LEU A 227 -5.48 -27.16 -6.72
N THR A 228 -6.30 -26.34 -7.37
CA THR A 228 -5.80 -25.44 -8.41
C THR A 228 -4.94 -24.33 -7.83
N LEU A 229 -5.28 -23.80 -6.64
CA LEU A 229 -4.46 -22.80 -5.95
C LEU A 229 -3.02 -23.29 -5.72
N ILE A 230 -2.84 -24.51 -5.21
CA ILE A 230 -1.51 -25.13 -5.01
C ILE A 230 -0.78 -25.24 -6.37
N ARG A 231 -1.48 -25.74 -7.39
CA ARG A 231 -0.92 -25.95 -8.74
C ARG A 231 -0.50 -24.64 -9.39
N ASP A 232 -1.29 -23.58 -9.21
CA ASP A 232 -1.04 -22.27 -9.80
C ASP A 232 0.13 -21.57 -9.16
N ILE A 233 0.26 -21.63 -7.83
CA ILE A 233 1.43 -21.09 -7.14
C ILE A 233 2.70 -21.82 -7.58
N SER A 234 2.66 -23.15 -7.67
CA SER A 234 3.78 -23.95 -8.20
C SER A 234 4.11 -23.59 -9.65
N TYR A 235 3.10 -23.41 -10.50
CA TYR A 235 3.25 -22.98 -11.89
C TYR A 235 3.90 -21.60 -12.00
N ILE A 236 3.43 -20.62 -11.22
CA ILE A 236 3.96 -19.25 -11.19
C ILE A 236 5.44 -19.27 -10.77
N TYR A 237 5.80 -20.02 -9.73
CA TYR A 237 7.21 -20.17 -9.35
C TYR A 237 8.05 -20.82 -10.45
N SER A 238 7.58 -21.92 -11.01
CA SER A 238 8.29 -22.67 -12.06
C SER A 238 8.56 -21.79 -13.29
N LYS A 239 7.57 -20.99 -13.70
CA LYS A 239 7.64 -20.19 -14.93
C LYS A 239 8.32 -18.83 -14.73
N TYR A 240 8.10 -18.19 -13.59
CA TYR A 240 8.46 -16.79 -13.37
C TYR A 240 9.35 -16.55 -12.15
N GLY A 241 9.42 -17.51 -11.23
CA GLY A 241 10.08 -17.34 -9.94
C GLY A 241 11.55 -16.94 -10.06
N SER A 242 12.29 -17.44 -11.05
CA SER A 242 13.72 -17.11 -11.21
C SER A 242 13.97 -15.66 -11.67
N HIS A 243 12.94 -14.93 -12.09
CA HIS A 243 13.09 -13.57 -12.59
C HIS A 243 13.45 -12.59 -11.45
N PRO A 244 14.43 -11.68 -11.61
CA PRO A 244 14.86 -10.75 -10.56
C PRO A 244 13.82 -9.69 -10.16
N ALA A 245 12.81 -9.48 -11.01
CA ALA A 245 11.64 -8.64 -10.71
C ALA A 245 10.49 -9.41 -10.03
N PHE A 246 10.58 -10.74 -9.87
CA PHE A 246 9.56 -11.48 -9.11
C PHE A 246 9.61 -11.05 -7.64
N PHE A 247 8.50 -10.57 -7.09
CA PHE A 247 8.47 -10.03 -5.73
C PHE A 247 8.62 -11.12 -4.68
N ARG A 248 9.49 -10.87 -3.70
CA ARG A 248 9.71 -11.74 -2.55
C ARG A 248 9.86 -10.96 -1.26
N SER A 249 9.52 -11.60 -0.15
CA SER A 249 9.75 -11.10 1.20
C SER A 249 10.31 -12.21 2.08
N ASN A 250 11.17 -11.85 3.03
CA ASN A 250 11.70 -12.75 4.05
C ASN A 250 10.84 -12.78 5.32
N VAL A 251 9.76 -11.98 5.40
CA VAL A 251 8.95 -11.88 6.60
C VAL A 251 8.41 -13.25 7.03
N THR A 252 8.46 -13.51 8.33
CA THR A 252 7.91 -14.71 8.94
C THR A 252 6.55 -14.41 9.57
N THR A 253 5.65 -15.38 9.53
CA THR A 253 4.32 -15.30 10.14
C THR A 253 4.08 -16.57 10.99
N PRO A 254 2.97 -16.65 11.75
CA PRO A 254 2.64 -17.85 12.53
C PRO A 254 2.57 -19.14 11.70
N TYR A 255 2.22 -19.05 10.42
CA TYR A 255 2.05 -20.18 9.49
C TYR A 255 3.21 -20.33 8.48
N SER A 256 3.89 -19.23 8.13
CA SER A 256 5.06 -19.21 7.24
C SER A 256 6.35 -18.86 8.00
N ARG A 257 6.88 -19.83 8.76
CA ARG A 257 7.97 -19.61 9.74
C ARG A 257 9.40 -19.66 9.18
N VAL A 258 9.58 -20.15 7.97
CA VAL A 258 10.93 -20.29 7.38
C VAL A 258 11.43 -18.90 6.99
N ASP A 259 12.55 -18.48 7.58
CA ASP A 259 13.27 -17.24 7.27
C ASP A 259 14.04 -17.41 5.94
N LYS A 260 13.30 -17.26 4.84
CA LYS A 260 13.81 -17.26 3.47
C LYS A 260 12.92 -16.38 2.59
N ALA A 261 13.45 -15.98 1.44
CA ALA A 261 12.70 -15.20 0.47
C ALA A 261 11.56 -16.03 -0.15
N LYS A 262 10.32 -15.60 0.11
CA LYS A 262 9.08 -16.23 -0.35
C LYS A 262 8.32 -15.27 -1.24
N GLY A 263 7.69 -15.79 -2.29
CA GLY A 263 6.74 -15.05 -3.12
C GLY A 263 5.53 -14.62 -2.30
N VAL A 264 5.00 -13.44 -2.64
CA VAL A 264 3.80 -12.87 -2.01
C VAL A 264 2.66 -12.92 -3.01
N PHE A 265 1.55 -13.55 -2.62
CA PHE A 265 0.37 -13.77 -3.45
C PHE A 265 -0.85 -13.19 -2.76
N PHE A 266 -1.65 -12.44 -3.50
CA PHE A 266 -2.90 -11.84 -3.05
C PHE A 266 -4.06 -12.68 -3.56
N MET A 267 -4.89 -13.21 -2.67
CA MET A 267 -6.03 -14.03 -3.05
C MET A 267 -7.31 -13.21 -3.00
N TRP A 268 -7.83 -12.83 -4.16
CA TRP A 268 -9.06 -12.03 -4.25
C TRP A 268 -10.29 -12.83 -3.88
N ALA A 269 -11.30 -12.17 -3.30
CA ALA A 269 -12.60 -12.77 -3.02
C ALA A 269 -12.45 -14.11 -2.26
N ALA A 270 -11.66 -14.12 -1.18
CA ALA A 270 -11.30 -15.36 -0.46
C ALA A 270 -12.53 -16.08 0.14
N ASP A 271 -13.63 -15.37 0.33
CA ASP A 271 -14.93 -15.93 0.74
C ASP A 271 -15.61 -16.76 -0.36
N PHE A 272 -15.11 -16.76 -1.60
CA PHE A 272 -15.75 -17.39 -2.76
C PHE A 272 -14.76 -18.27 -3.53
N LEU A 273 -15.25 -19.35 -4.16
CA LEU A 273 -14.41 -20.17 -5.02
C LEU A 273 -14.10 -19.45 -6.31
N ASN A 274 -15.14 -19.03 -7.03
CA ASN A 274 -15.05 -18.51 -8.39
C ASN A 274 -16.09 -17.39 -8.64
N MET A 275 -16.11 -16.86 -9.87
CA MET A 275 -17.07 -15.84 -10.29
C MET A 275 -18.54 -16.26 -10.17
N GLU A 276 -18.86 -17.55 -10.30
CA GLU A 276 -20.23 -18.07 -10.16
C GLU A 276 -20.70 -18.01 -8.70
N ASP A 277 -19.85 -18.44 -7.77
CA ASP A 277 -20.10 -18.37 -6.34
C ASP A 277 -20.18 -16.91 -5.86
N LEU A 278 -19.29 -16.05 -6.36
CA LEU A 278 -19.34 -14.61 -6.11
C LEU A 278 -20.66 -14.00 -6.57
N SER A 279 -21.13 -14.37 -7.76
CA SER A 279 -22.39 -13.87 -8.32
C SER A 279 -23.62 -14.40 -7.60
N SER A 280 -23.60 -15.66 -7.15
CA SER A 280 -24.71 -16.29 -6.42
C SER A 280 -24.70 -15.97 -4.92
N GLY A 281 -23.60 -15.43 -4.39
CA GLY A 281 -23.42 -15.15 -2.96
C GLY A 281 -23.05 -16.38 -2.13
N THR A 282 -22.73 -17.51 -2.77
CA THR A 282 -22.35 -18.76 -2.11
C THR A 282 -20.95 -18.65 -1.52
N ARG A 283 -20.85 -18.62 -0.20
CA ARG A 283 -19.56 -18.48 0.50
C ARG A 283 -18.97 -19.83 0.90
N VAL A 284 -17.64 -19.90 0.88
CA VAL A 284 -16.91 -21.02 1.51
C VAL A 284 -16.89 -20.85 3.03
N PRO A 285 -16.99 -21.96 3.80
CA PRO A 285 -16.88 -21.89 5.25
C PRO A 285 -15.51 -21.40 5.72
N LEU A 286 -15.41 -20.95 6.97
CA LEU A 286 -14.12 -20.72 7.64
C LEU A 286 -13.29 -22.01 7.63
N GLY A 287 -12.01 -21.89 7.30
CA GLY A 287 -11.08 -23.02 7.25
C GLY A 287 -11.13 -23.85 5.97
N TYR A 288 -11.94 -23.44 4.98
CA TYR A 288 -11.94 -24.08 3.67
C TYR A 288 -10.54 -24.09 3.03
N TRP A 289 -9.78 -23.00 3.12
CA TRP A 289 -8.48 -22.88 2.43
C TRP A 289 -7.31 -23.48 3.18
N LYS A 290 -7.50 -23.84 4.46
CA LYS A 290 -6.46 -24.29 5.38
C LYS A 290 -5.52 -25.34 4.78
N GLU A 291 -6.06 -26.45 4.28
CA GLU A 291 -5.27 -27.55 3.73
C GLU A 291 -4.41 -27.12 2.53
N ALA A 292 -4.91 -26.21 1.69
CA ALA A 292 -4.16 -25.72 0.54
C ALA A 292 -3.02 -24.80 0.97
N ILE A 293 -3.31 -23.89 1.89
CA ILE A 293 -2.33 -22.91 2.38
C ILE A 293 -1.23 -23.60 3.18
N ASP A 294 -1.56 -24.58 4.02
CA ASP A 294 -0.58 -25.43 4.70
C ASP A 294 0.35 -26.13 3.71
N ALA A 295 -0.20 -26.75 2.66
CA ALA A 295 0.60 -27.40 1.63
C ALA A 295 1.53 -26.42 0.88
N ILE A 296 1.09 -25.18 0.69
CA ILE A 296 1.92 -24.12 0.08
C ILE A 296 3.04 -23.68 1.03
N HIS A 297 2.74 -23.50 2.32
CA HIS A 297 3.75 -23.13 3.33
C HIS A 297 4.82 -24.23 3.50
N GLU A 298 4.42 -25.49 3.46
CA GLU A 298 5.30 -26.67 3.56
C GLU A 298 6.12 -26.95 2.30
N SER A 299 5.78 -26.31 1.17
CA SER A 299 6.52 -26.47 -0.08
C SER A 299 7.98 -25.99 0.02
N SER A 300 8.83 -26.49 -0.89
CA SER A 300 10.26 -26.14 -0.89
C SER A 300 10.51 -24.65 -1.14
N GLU A 301 9.61 -23.99 -1.85
CA GLU A 301 9.58 -22.57 -2.13
C GLU A 301 8.95 -21.79 -0.97
N GLY A 302 7.91 -22.34 -0.33
CA GLY A 302 7.03 -21.61 0.57
C GLY A 302 6.27 -20.50 -0.16
N ALA A 303 5.34 -19.81 0.51
CA ALA A 303 4.77 -18.57 0.01
C ALA A 303 4.23 -17.74 1.18
N LEU A 304 3.85 -16.50 0.89
CA LEU A 304 3.00 -15.67 1.74
C LEU A 304 1.68 -15.45 1.01
N ILE A 305 0.56 -15.85 1.63
CA ILE A 305 -0.79 -15.73 1.07
C ILE A 305 -1.56 -14.66 1.85
N ILE A 306 -1.84 -13.55 1.17
CA ILE A 306 -2.60 -12.43 1.71
C ILE A 306 -4.04 -12.54 1.23
N GLY A 307 -4.97 -12.86 2.15
CA GLY A 307 -6.37 -13.11 1.81
C GLY A 307 -7.20 -11.83 1.73
N ASN A 308 -8.08 -11.72 0.74
CA ASN A 308 -9.06 -10.63 0.70
C ASN A 308 -10.21 -10.91 1.67
N ALA A 309 -10.09 -10.40 2.89
CA ALA A 309 -11.11 -10.48 3.93
C ALA A 309 -10.86 -9.41 5.01
N LEU A 310 -11.89 -9.10 5.79
CA LEU A 310 -11.79 -8.20 6.96
C LEU A 310 -11.99 -8.96 8.28
N ASP A 311 -12.46 -10.21 8.23
CA ASP A 311 -12.66 -11.03 9.41
C ASP A 311 -11.31 -11.66 9.85
N PRO A 312 -10.73 -11.26 10.99
CA PRO A 312 -9.46 -11.80 11.47
C PRO A 312 -9.54 -13.31 11.77
N LYS A 313 -10.74 -13.90 11.92
CA LYS A 313 -10.92 -15.35 12.08
C LYS A 313 -10.40 -16.11 10.86
N ARG A 314 -10.37 -15.50 9.66
CA ARG A 314 -9.77 -16.08 8.46
C ARG A 314 -8.29 -16.42 8.64
N ILE A 315 -7.53 -15.65 9.42
CA ILE A 315 -6.12 -15.98 9.70
C ILE A 315 -6.01 -17.34 10.39
N ASN A 316 -6.71 -17.54 11.51
CA ASN A 316 -6.52 -18.76 12.31
C ASN A 316 -7.26 -19.99 11.78
N ASN A 317 -8.29 -19.79 10.97
CA ASN A 317 -9.02 -20.89 10.38
C ASN A 317 -8.45 -21.30 9.02
N ASP A 318 -8.12 -20.34 8.15
CA ASP A 318 -7.62 -20.60 6.79
C ASP A 318 -6.09 -20.56 6.69
N HIS A 319 -5.39 -20.11 7.74
CA HIS A 319 -3.93 -20.00 7.81
C HIS A 319 -3.33 -18.94 6.87
N PHE A 320 -4.09 -17.91 6.49
CA PHE A 320 -3.53 -16.77 5.76
C PHE A 320 -2.41 -16.09 6.56
N ASP A 321 -1.42 -15.56 5.83
CA ASP A 321 -0.29 -14.81 6.40
C ASP A 321 -0.67 -13.38 6.80
N GLY A 322 -1.67 -12.83 6.11
CA GLY A 322 -2.21 -11.51 6.33
C GLY A 322 -3.51 -11.31 5.58
N LEU A 323 -4.12 -10.15 5.80
CA LEU A 323 -5.37 -9.77 5.15
C LEU A 323 -5.23 -8.41 4.45
N TYR A 324 -6.03 -8.22 3.40
CA TYR A 324 -6.18 -6.95 2.69
C TYR A 324 -7.64 -6.68 2.29
N ASN A 325 -7.97 -5.41 2.12
CA ASN A 325 -9.35 -4.95 1.96
C ASN A 325 -9.75 -4.56 0.52
N TYR A 326 -8.80 -4.52 -0.43
CA TYR A 326 -8.97 -4.10 -1.84
C TYR A 326 -9.68 -2.74 -1.97
N ALA A 327 -10.98 -2.74 -2.23
CA ALA A 327 -11.83 -1.56 -2.16
C ALA A 327 -13.00 -1.88 -1.24
N THR A 328 -13.15 -1.10 -0.17
CA THR A 328 -14.19 -1.31 0.83
C THR A 328 -15.13 -0.13 0.81
N PHE A 329 -16.42 -0.41 0.60
CA PHE A 329 -17.49 0.58 0.56
C PHE A 329 -18.52 0.24 1.64
N ASN A 330 -19.28 1.23 2.10
CA ASN A 330 -20.39 1.04 3.06
C ASN A 330 -19.95 0.49 4.43
N VAL A 331 -18.76 0.86 4.85
CA VAL A 331 -18.26 0.76 6.22
C VAL A 331 -18.54 2.08 6.92
N ASP A 332 -18.80 2.05 8.23
CA ASP A 332 -18.96 3.27 9.02
C ASP A 332 -17.71 4.15 8.88
N VAL A 333 -17.90 5.46 8.73
CA VAL A 333 -16.79 6.41 8.52
C VAL A 333 -15.81 6.30 9.69
N GLY A 334 -14.54 6.03 9.39
CA GLY A 334 -13.48 5.86 10.37
C GLY A 334 -13.23 4.41 10.80
N GLU A 335 -14.06 3.46 10.40
CA GLU A 335 -13.95 2.03 10.74
C GLU A 335 -13.32 1.19 9.61
N GLU A 336 -12.96 1.80 8.47
CA GLU A 336 -12.51 1.14 7.24
C GLU A 336 -11.28 0.24 7.44
N PHE A 337 -10.42 0.60 8.40
CA PHE A 337 -9.16 -0.07 8.68
C PHE A 337 -9.06 -0.61 10.10
N VAL A 338 -10.10 -0.48 10.93
CA VAL A 338 -10.07 -0.86 12.36
C VAL A 338 -9.88 -2.37 12.53
N TRP A 339 -10.27 -3.18 11.55
CA TRP A 339 -9.99 -4.63 11.50
C TRP A 339 -8.51 -4.98 11.70
N ALA A 340 -7.57 -4.07 11.36
CA ALA A 340 -6.15 -4.25 11.60
C ALA A 340 -5.81 -4.49 13.07
N ARG A 341 -6.55 -3.83 13.99
CA ARG A 341 -6.36 -3.93 15.44
C ARG A 341 -6.79 -5.29 15.99
N SER A 342 -7.59 -6.04 15.25
CA SER A 342 -8.08 -7.36 15.66
C SER A 342 -7.28 -8.51 15.05
N LEU A 343 -6.30 -8.19 14.20
CA LEU A 343 -5.45 -9.20 13.59
C LEU A 343 -4.63 -9.94 14.66
N PRO A 344 -4.43 -11.27 14.52
CA PRO A 344 -3.54 -11.98 15.42
C PRO A 344 -2.11 -11.43 15.35
N LYS A 345 -1.38 -11.59 16.44
CA LYS A 345 0.02 -11.19 16.54
C LYS A 345 0.88 -11.83 15.43
N ASP A 346 1.90 -11.09 14.99
CA ASP A 346 2.85 -11.49 13.94
C ASP A 346 2.23 -11.79 12.55
N THR A 347 0.98 -11.38 12.34
CA THR A 347 0.32 -11.44 11.01
C THR A 347 0.41 -10.12 10.28
N LEU A 348 0.31 -10.20 8.95
CA LEU A 348 0.56 -9.06 8.06
C LEU A 348 -0.72 -8.24 7.88
N TYR A 349 -0.62 -6.96 8.25
CA TYR A 349 -1.61 -5.94 7.90
C TYR A 349 -1.25 -5.35 6.54
N VAL A 350 -2.16 -5.46 5.57
CA VAL A 350 -1.96 -4.94 4.21
C VAL A 350 -3.16 -4.08 3.80
N PRO A 351 -3.24 -2.81 4.25
CA PRO A 351 -4.33 -1.92 3.86
C PRO A 351 -4.27 -1.59 2.38
N SER A 352 -5.45 -1.44 1.80
CA SER A 352 -5.70 -0.98 0.45
C SER A 352 -6.36 0.39 0.48
N VAL A 353 -5.70 1.39 -0.07
CA VAL A 353 -6.20 2.76 -0.19
C VAL A 353 -6.74 3.00 -1.60
N VAL A 354 -7.87 3.71 -1.70
CA VAL A 354 -8.57 3.97 -2.97
C VAL A 354 -8.74 5.47 -3.19
N PRO A 355 -8.39 6.03 -4.37
CA PRO A 355 -8.50 7.47 -4.60
C PRO A 355 -9.96 7.93 -4.78
N GLY A 356 -10.83 7.00 -5.14
CA GLY A 356 -12.24 7.15 -5.46
C GLY A 356 -12.72 5.91 -6.21
N PHE A 357 -14.03 5.76 -6.39
CA PHE A 357 -14.63 4.66 -7.15
C PHE A 357 -15.84 5.19 -7.92
N SER A 358 -15.84 4.99 -9.23
CA SER A 358 -16.91 5.42 -10.13
C SER A 358 -17.02 4.45 -11.29
N ALA A 359 -17.94 3.51 -11.15
CA ALA A 359 -18.28 2.48 -12.12
C ALA A 359 -19.67 2.71 -12.76
N LYS A 360 -20.12 3.98 -12.84
CA LYS A 360 -21.49 4.31 -13.26
C LYS A 360 -21.71 3.97 -14.72
N ARG A 361 -20.70 4.20 -15.56
CA ARG A 361 -20.76 3.90 -16.99
C ARG A 361 -20.96 2.42 -17.28
N ILE A 362 -20.48 1.55 -16.40
CA ILE A 362 -20.67 0.10 -16.50
C ILE A 362 -21.82 -0.41 -15.61
N ALA A 363 -22.67 0.50 -15.13
CA ALA A 363 -23.90 0.19 -14.40
C ALA A 363 -23.70 -0.58 -13.08
N TYR A 364 -22.58 -0.36 -12.39
CA TYR A 364 -22.45 -0.84 -11.02
C TYR A 364 -23.45 -0.11 -10.10
N PRO A 365 -23.88 -0.73 -8.98
CA PRO A 365 -24.78 -0.11 -8.02
C PRO A 365 -24.22 1.23 -7.50
N GLU A 366 -25.11 2.22 -7.31
CA GLU A 366 -24.73 3.54 -6.76
C GLU A 366 -24.08 3.44 -5.37
N SER A 367 -24.38 2.38 -4.61
CA SER A 367 -23.75 2.09 -3.31
C SER A 367 -22.24 1.82 -3.36
N THR A 368 -21.68 1.65 -4.56
CA THR A 368 -20.22 1.52 -4.77
C THR A 368 -19.55 2.87 -5.04
N TYR A 369 -20.33 3.93 -5.28
CA TYR A 369 -19.79 5.23 -5.65
C TYR A 369 -19.05 5.89 -4.48
N PHE A 370 -17.75 6.13 -4.65
CA PHE A 370 -16.90 6.83 -3.69
C PHE A 370 -16.25 8.04 -4.36
N PRO A 371 -16.72 9.28 -4.11
CA PRO A 371 -16.25 10.44 -4.85
C PRO A 371 -14.82 10.80 -4.45
N ARG A 372 -14.00 11.08 -5.47
CA ARG A 372 -12.58 11.50 -5.37
C ARG A 372 -12.30 12.76 -4.53
N ARG A 373 -13.28 13.65 -4.38
CA ARG A 373 -13.21 14.93 -3.62
C ARG A 373 -11.92 15.74 -3.88
N ASN A 374 -11.48 15.81 -5.14
CA ASN A 374 -10.22 16.47 -5.56
C ASN A 374 -8.97 16.03 -4.76
N GLY A 375 -8.89 14.75 -4.38
CA GLY A 375 -7.77 14.19 -3.63
C GLY A 375 -8.08 13.93 -2.15
N ALA A 376 -9.00 14.69 -1.55
CA ALA A 376 -9.29 14.57 -0.12
C ALA A 376 -9.75 13.17 0.30
N ALA A 377 -10.45 12.44 -0.58
CA ALA A 377 -10.84 11.06 -0.31
C ALA A 377 -9.63 10.12 -0.20
N TYR A 378 -8.61 10.34 -1.02
CA TYR A 378 -7.37 9.56 -0.98
C TYR A 378 -6.54 9.91 0.26
N ASP A 379 -6.47 11.20 0.61
CA ASP A 379 -5.81 11.68 1.82
C ASP A 379 -6.41 11.07 3.09
N GLU A 380 -7.74 10.98 3.15
CA GLU A 380 -8.48 10.33 4.23
C GLU A 380 -8.17 8.83 4.32
N GLN A 381 -8.18 8.11 3.20
CA GLN A 381 -7.85 6.68 3.16
C GLN A 381 -6.44 6.39 3.68
N TRP A 382 -5.43 7.15 3.24
CA TRP A 382 -4.07 7.01 3.77
C TRP A 382 -3.98 7.35 5.25
N THR A 383 -4.66 8.42 5.70
CA THR A 383 -4.67 8.82 7.11
C THR A 383 -5.25 7.72 7.99
N LEU A 384 -6.38 7.14 7.58
CA LEU A 384 -7.06 6.09 8.35
C LEU A 384 -6.27 4.77 8.34
N ALA A 385 -5.66 4.40 7.20
CA ALA A 385 -4.82 3.20 7.10
C ALA A 385 -3.60 3.26 8.04
N LEU A 386 -2.91 4.40 8.09
CA LEU A 386 -1.76 4.59 8.98
C LEU A 386 -2.18 4.86 10.44
N GLY A 387 -3.38 5.40 10.64
CA GLY A 387 -3.94 5.75 11.95
C GLY A 387 -4.46 4.57 12.77
N THR A 388 -4.17 3.31 12.39
CA THR A 388 -4.64 2.11 13.11
C THR A 388 -3.79 1.75 14.32
N TYR A 389 -2.58 2.32 14.45
CA TYR A 389 -1.49 1.91 15.37
C TYR A 389 -0.95 0.50 15.08
N VAL A 390 -1.26 -0.04 13.90
CA VAL A 390 -0.69 -1.29 13.41
C VAL A 390 0.17 -0.94 12.21
N GLU A 391 1.47 -1.17 12.30
CA GLU A 391 2.37 -0.95 11.17
C GLU A 391 2.01 -1.89 10.00
N PRO A 392 1.72 -1.35 8.80
CA PRO A 392 1.53 -2.15 7.62
C PRO A 392 2.81 -2.88 7.23
N PHE A 393 2.66 -4.15 6.85
CA PHE A 393 3.69 -4.86 6.09
C PHE A 393 3.95 -4.12 4.78
N MET A 394 2.87 -3.72 4.11
CA MET A 394 2.89 -2.84 2.95
C MET A 394 1.53 -2.15 2.79
N VAL A 395 1.50 -1.00 2.13
CA VAL A 395 0.25 -0.36 1.69
C VAL A 395 0.01 -0.71 0.22
N THR A 396 -1.22 -1.05 -0.12
CA THR A 396 -1.63 -1.33 -1.51
C THR A 396 -2.53 -0.20 -2.02
N ILE A 397 -2.42 0.13 -3.30
CA ILE A 397 -3.22 1.14 -3.97
C ILE A 397 -4.20 0.42 -4.88
N THR A 398 -5.50 0.64 -4.64
CA THR A 398 -6.60 0.19 -5.49
C THR A 398 -7.07 1.38 -6.31
N SER A 399 -6.55 1.62 -7.51
CA SER A 399 -5.66 0.78 -8.32
C SER A 399 -4.68 1.63 -9.13
N PHE A 400 -3.72 1.02 -9.82
CA PHE A 400 -2.99 1.73 -10.89
C PHE A 400 -3.93 2.07 -12.04
N ASN A 401 -4.59 1.07 -12.65
CA ASN A 401 -5.30 1.23 -13.93
C ASN A 401 -6.63 0.45 -14.05
N GLU A 402 -7.39 0.24 -12.96
CA GLU A 402 -8.73 -0.34 -13.08
C GLU A 402 -9.75 0.70 -13.57
N TRP A 403 -9.75 0.94 -14.88
CA TRP A 403 -10.54 1.98 -15.52
C TRP A 403 -12.05 1.72 -15.43
N HIS A 404 -12.47 0.45 -15.41
CA HIS A 404 -13.89 0.09 -15.34
C HIS A 404 -14.52 0.58 -14.03
N GLU A 405 -13.76 0.47 -12.95
CA GLU A 405 -14.17 0.86 -11.60
C GLU A 405 -13.93 2.33 -11.29
N GLY A 406 -13.19 3.04 -12.15
CA GLY A 406 -12.84 4.43 -11.92
C GLY A 406 -11.95 4.61 -10.68
N SER A 407 -11.19 3.59 -10.28
CA SER A 407 -10.31 3.56 -9.11
C SER A 407 -8.84 3.87 -9.42
N GLN A 408 -8.51 4.06 -10.70
CA GLN A 408 -7.15 4.24 -11.20
C GLN A 408 -6.45 5.50 -10.64
N ILE A 409 -5.13 5.42 -10.42
CA ILE A 409 -4.24 6.58 -10.25
C ILE A 409 -3.52 6.96 -11.57
N GLU A 410 -3.59 6.11 -12.60
CA GLU A 410 -3.09 6.38 -13.95
C GLU A 410 -3.67 7.71 -14.50
N PRO A 411 -2.90 8.53 -15.23
CA PRO A 411 -3.37 9.83 -15.69
C PRO A 411 -4.64 9.79 -16.56
N ALA A 412 -5.62 10.64 -16.21
CA ALA A 412 -6.87 10.81 -16.95
C ALA A 412 -6.95 12.18 -17.65
N VAL A 413 -7.44 12.18 -18.89
CA VAL A 413 -7.58 13.38 -19.73
C VAL A 413 -8.63 14.33 -19.15
N ASP A 414 -8.34 15.63 -19.17
CA ASP A 414 -9.33 16.66 -18.86
C ASP A 414 -10.11 17.11 -20.09
N GLY A 415 -11.41 17.34 -19.93
CA GLY A 415 -12.29 17.84 -21.00
C GLY A 415 -12.66 16.84 -22.10
N MET A 416 -12.31 15.55 -21.97
CA MET A 416 -12.63 14.55 -22.99
C MET A 416 -14.13 14.29 -23.12
N THR A 417 -14.60 14.08 -24.37
CA THR A 417 -15.98 13.70 -24.67
C THR A 417 -16.01 12.55 -25.68
N ASN A 418 -17.07 11.75 -25.67
CA ASN A 418 -17.25 10.70 -26.69
C ASN A 418 -17.82 11.22 -28.03
N GLY A 419 -18.03 12.53 -28.17
CA GLY A 419 -18.67 13.13 -29.34
C GLY A 419 -20.19 12.91 -29.45
N MET A 420 -20.80 12.17 -28.53
CA MET A 420 -22.23 11.84 -28.48
C MET A 420 -22.92 12.35 -27.20
N GLY A 421 -22.36 13.40 -26.59
CA GLY A 421 -22.94 14.05 -25.41
C GLY A 421 -22.48 13.49 -24.06
N TYR A 422 -21.67 12.42 -24.02
CA TYR A 422 -21.03 11.98 -22.77
C TYR A 422 -19.71 12.73 -22.55
N LYS A 423 -19.58 13.32 -21.36
CA LYS A 423 -18.36 13.98 -20.88
C LYS A 423 -17.71 13.08 -19.84
N TYR A 424 -16.47 12.68 -20.09
CA TYR A 424 -15.70 11.89 -19.13
C TYR A 424 -15.34 12.73 -17.89
N LYS A 425 -15.21 12.06 -16.76
CA LYS A 425 -14.66 12.66 -15.53
C LYS A 425 -13.17 12.91 -15.69
N SER A 426 -12.67 13.89 -14.96
CA SER A 426 -11.24 14.20 -14.83
C SER A 426 -10.85 14.30 -13.36
N TYR A 427 -9.56 14.56 -13.11
CA TYR A 427 -9.04 14.75 -11.74
C TYR A 427 -9.20 16.18 -11.23
N GLY A 428 -9.97 17.01 -11.94
CA GLY A 428 -10.29 18.36 -11.53
C GLY A 428 -9.04 19.20 -11.30
N LYS A 429 -8.94 19.82 -10.12
CA LYS A 429 -7.84 20.74 -9.78
C LYS A 429 -6.47 20.06 -9.71
N LEU A 430 -6.42 18.75 -9.50
CA LEU A 430 -5.15 18.03 -9.41
C LEU A 430 -4.47 17.87 -10.79
N GLY A 431 -5.22 18.03 -11.89
CA GLY A 431 -4.73 17.76 -13.25
C GLY A 431 -4.49 16.26 -13.52
N PRO A 432 -4.13 15.89 -14.76
CA PRO A 432 -4.02 14.50 -15.19
C PRO A 432 -3.08 13.63 -14.34
N GLU A 433 -1.93 14.15 -13.91
CA GLU A 433 -0.96 13.40 -13.10
C GLU A 433 -1.15 13.57 -11.58
N GLY A 434 -2.26 14.19 -11.19
CA GLY A 434 -2.55 14.57 -9.81
C GLY A 434 -2.42 13.45 -8.78
N TYR A 435 -2.95 12.28 -9.08
CA TYR A 435 -2.93 11.13 -8.18
C TYR A 435 -1.57 10.44 -8.08
N LEU A 436 -0.72 10.52 -9.12
CA LEU A 436 0.67 10.09 -9.06
C LEU A 436 1.46 10.97 -8.08
N ASN A 437 1.28 12.29 -8.18
CA ASN A 437 1.92 13.25 -7.28
C ASN A 437 1.44 13.11 -5.83
N LEU A 438 0.13 12.92 -5.61
CA LEU A 438 -0.39 12.64 -4.27
C LEU A 438 0.14 11.32 -3.71
N THR A 439 0.22 10.28 -4.53
CA THR A 439 0.79 8.99 -4.14
C THR A 439 2.22 9.18 -3.66
N ARG A 440 3.09 9.86 -4.44
CA ARG A 440 4.47 10.17 -4.03
C ARG A 440 4.53 10.82 -2.64
N LYS A 441 3.74 11.86 -2.41
CA LYS A 441 3.69 12.59 -1.14
C LYS A 441 3.30 11.69 0.04
N TRP A 442 2.33 10.81 -0.17
CA TRP A 442 1.90 9.87 0.86
C TRP A 442 2.93 8.77 1.12
N ILE A 443 3.62 8.28 0.08
CA ILE A 443 4.72 7.34 0.26
C ILE A 443 5.84 7.99 1.07
N ASP A 444 6.21 9.25 0.77
CA ASP A 444 7.20 9.97 1.56
C ASP A 444 6.79 10.13 3.02
N LYS A 445 5.51 10.44 3.27
CA LYS A 445 4.98 10.52 4.63
C LYS A 445 4.98 9.16 5.34
N TYR A 446 4.60 8.09 4.64
CA TYR A 446 4.53 6.74 5.18
C TYR A 446 5.93 6.18 5.52
N LEU A 447 6.90 6.37 4.65
CA LEU A 447 8.28 5.88 4.89
C LEU A 447 8.98 6.63 6.03
N ASN A 448 8.53 7.85 6.35
CA ASN A 448 8.99 8.62 7.51
C ASN A 448 7.96 8.61 8.66
N TRP A 449 6.98 7.71 8.64
CA TRP A 449 5.94 7.67 9.67
C TRP A 449 6.52 7.10 10.96
N GLU A 450 6.47 7.88 12.03
CA GLU A 450 6.82 7.43 13.38
C GLU A 450 5.60 6.72 13.99
N TRP A 451 5.73 5.41 14.23
CA TRP A 451 4.67 4.61 14.83
C TRP A 451 4.55 4.94 16.31
N PRO A 452 3.35 5.30 16.81
CA PRO A 452 3.16 5.62 18.21
C PRO A 452 3.52 4.44 19.12
N GLU A 453 4.08 4.75 20.28
CA GLU A 453 4.24 3.75 21.34
C GLU A 453 2.88 3.27 21.86
N VAL A 454 2.84 2.03 22.33
CA VAL A 454 1.65 1.38 22.88
C VAL A 454 1.97 0.82 24.25
N CYS A 455 1.03 0.95 25.18
CA CYS A 455 1.15 0.36 26.51
C CYS A 455 0.83 -1.13 26.43
N LYS A 456 1.72 -1.99 26.94
CA LYS A 456 1.53 -3.45 26.89
C LYS A 456 0.98 -3.96 28.21
N LEU A 457 -0.16 -4.62 28.16
CA LEU A 457 -0.90 -5.05 29.34
C LEU A 457 -1.32 -6.51 29.23
N ARG A 458 -1.65 -7.12 30.37
CA ARG A 458 -2.42 -8.36 30.44
C ARG A 458 -3.78 -8.09 31.06
N ILE A 459 -4.83 -8.57 30.40
CA ILE A 459 -6.21 -8.49 30.87
C ILE A 459 -6.66 -9.90 31.24
N ILE A 460 -7.04 -10.10 32.49
CA ILE A 460 -7.60 -11.34 33.00
C ILE A 460 -9.06 -11.08 33.35
N ILE A 461 -9.97 -11.81 32.71
CA ILE A 461 -11.40 -11.74 32.98
C ILE A 461 -11.80 -13.04 33.66
N SER A 462 -12.32 -12.92 34.88
CA SER A 462 -12.88 -14.03 35.65
C SER A 462 -14.37 -13.80 35.85
N THR A 463 -15.19 -14.84 35.74
CA THR A 463 -16.63 -14.72 35.95
C THR A 463 -17.25 -16.01 36.48
N THR A 464 -18.24 -15.86 37.37
CA THR A 464 -19.13 -16.96 37.76
C THR A 464 -20.48 -16.88 37.06
N SER A 465 -20.71 -15.95 36.14
CA SER A 465 -21.94 -15.92 35.33
C SER A 465 -21.86 -16.85 34.16
N ASP A 466 -23.02 -17.24 33.67
CA ASP A 466 -23.25 -17.90 32.40
C ASP A 466 -22.64 -17.15 31.20
N TRP A 467 -22.66 -15.81 31.21
CA TRP A 467 -21.94 -15.01 30.21
C TRP A 467 -21.47 -13.65 30.76
N THR A 468 -20.43 -13.10 30.14
CA THR A 468 -19.97 -11.72 30.35
C THR A 468 -19.30 -11.15 29.11
N THR A 469 -19.36 -9.82 28.96
CA THR A 469 -18.55 -9.06 28.02
C THR A 469 -17.79 -7.95 28.73
N VAL A 470 -16.60 -7.65 28.22
CA VAL A 470 -15.77 -6.51 28.64
C VAL A 470 -15.41 -5.70 27.41
N GLU A 471 -15.87 -4.46 27.35
CA GLU A 471 -15.67 -3.54 26.23
C GLU A 471 -14.91 -2.30 26.70
N LEU A 472 -13.95 -1.83 25.88
CA LEU A 472 -13.33 -0.52 26.09
C LEU A 472 -14.12 0.51 25.26
N LEU A 473 -14.89 1.35 25.94
CA LEU A 473 -15.77 2.32 25.30
C LEU A 473 -15.03 3.57 24.83
N GLU A 474 -14.20 4.13 25.70
CA GLU A 474 -13.53 5.43 25.50
C GLU A 474 -12.12 5.45 26.10
N GLY A 475 -11.31 6.43 25.68
CA GLY A 475 -9.99 6.73 26.22
C GLY A 475 -8.82 5.93 25.60
N GLY A 476 -9.11 4.95 24.74
CA GLY A 476 -8.09 4.17 24.06
C GLY A 476 -8.66 3.10 23.12
N ALA A 477 -7.78 2.27 22.56
CA ALA A 477 -8.19 1.10 21.79
C ALA A 477 -7.23 -0.09 22.01
N PHE A 478 -7.80 -1.29 22.06
CA PHE A 478 -7.01 -2.52 22.04
C PHE A 478 -6.43 -2.78 20.67
N ILE A 479 -5.18 -3.22 20.65
CA ILE A 479 -4.39 -3.51 19.46
C ILE A 479 -3.81 -4.93 19.61
N LYS A 480 -4.11 -5.76 18.60
CA LYS A 480 -3.76 -7.16 18.42
C LYS A 480 -3.85 -8.02 19.70
N PRO A 481 -5.04 -8.17 20.33
CA PRO A 481 -5.18 -9.02 21.51
C PRO A 481 -4.77 -10.47 21.24
N GLU A 482 -3.94 -11.02 22.11
CA GLU A 482 -3.42 -12.39 22.05
C GLU A 482 -3.96 -13.19 23.22
N LYS A 483 -4.76 -14.23 22.95
CA LYS A 483 -5.28 -15.10 24.01
C LYS A 483 -4.17 -15.98 24.58
N ILE A 484 -3.93 -15.86 25.88
CA ILE A 484 -2.87 -16.59 26.59
C ILE A 484 -3.42 -17.87 27.22
N SER A 485 -4.57 -17.79 27.87
CA SER A 485 -5.19 -18.94 28.52
C SER A 485 -6.71 -18.78 28.60
N GLN A 486 -7.41 -19.91 28.73
CA GLN A 486 -8.85 -19.92 28.99
C GLN A 486 -9.24 -21.19 29.75
N SER A 487 -10.29 -21.13 30.57
CA SER A 487 -10.90 -22.32 31.16
C SER A 487 -11.42 -23.26 30.08
N SER A 488 -11.10 -24.56 30.20
CA SER A 488 -11.36 -25.56 29.15
C SER A 488 -12.84 -25.87 28.91
N TRP A 489 -13.73 -25.44 29.79
CA TRP A 489 -15.19 -25.64 29.70
C TRP A 489 -15.95 -24.41 29.22
N LEU A 490 -15.25 -23.31 28.88
CA LEU A 490 -15.89 -22.19 28.21
C LEU A 490 -16.45 -22.66 26.87
N THR A 491 -17.72 -22.34 26.60
CA THR A 491 -18.34 -22.56 25.30
C THR A 491 -17.95 -21.47 24.32
N GLU A 492 -17.65 -20.27 24.82
CA GLU A 492 -17.13 -19.16 24.05
C GLU A 492 -16.12 -18.34 24.86
N GLY A 493 -15.08 -17.87 24.20
CA GLY A 493 -14.05 -17.02 24.76
C GLY A 493 -13.33 -16.33 23.61
N GLU A 494 -13.78 -15.16 23.20
CA GLU A 494 -13.20 -14.49 22.02
C GLU A 494 -13.13 -12.97 22.18
N PHE A 495 -12.29 -12.35 21.36
CA PHE A 495 -12.27 -10.92 21.14
C PHE A 495 -12.84 -10.66 19.75
N ASP A 496 -13.89 -9.85 19.65
CA ASP A 496 -14.59 -9.59 18.38
C ASP A 496 -14.08 -8.35 17.64
N GLY A 497 -13.06 -7.69 18.19
CA GLY A 497 -12.49 -6.45 17.68
C GLY A 497 -12.81 -5.22 18.53
N LYS A 498 -13.85 -5.28 19.36
CA LYS A 498 -14.21 -4.20 20.30
C LYS A 498 -14.29 -4.70 21.74
N LYS A 499 -14.82 -5.91 21.93
CA LYS A 499 -15.05 -6.49 23.26
C LYS A 499 -14.54 -7.92 23.38
N PHE A 500 -14.18 -8.26 24.61
CA PHE A 500 -14.01 -9.63 25.04
C PHE A 500 -15.36 -10.21 25.39
N ARG A 501 -15.63 -11.43 24.94
CA ARG A 501 -16.85 -12.19 25.24
C ARG A 501 -16.49 -13.54 25.82
N MET A 502 -17.18 -13.90 26.89
CA MET A 502 -17.06 -15.21 27.55
C MET A 502 -18.44 -15.79 27.78
N ILE A 503 -18.59 -17.10 27.52
CA ILE A 503 -19.79 -17.88 27.84
C ILE A 503 -19.35 -19.20 28.48
N GLN A 504 -20.00 -19.55 29.58
CA GLN A 504 -19.88 -20.87 30.21
C GLN A 504 -21.27 -21.53 30.35
N PRO A 505 -21.33 -22.87 30.48
CA PRO A 505 -22.59 -23.58 30.74
C PRO A 505 -23.36 -23.04 31.94
N LEU A 506 -24.69 -22.92 31.80
CA LEU A 506 -25.56 -22.39 32.85
C LEU A 506 -25.45 -23.20 34.14
N GLU A 507 -25.38 -24.53 34.07
CA GLU A 507 -25.30 -25.39 35.27
C GLU A 507 -24.00 -25.13 36.07
N LEU A 508 -22.91 -24.79 35.38
CA LEU A 508 -21.66 -24.43 36.03
C LEU A 508 -21.76 -23.05 36.70
N ALA A 509 -22.38 -22.08 36.02
CA ALA A 509 -22.65 -20.76 36.60
C ALA A 509 -23.55 -20.84 37.84
N GLU A 510 -24.63 -21.62 37.80
CA GLU A 510 -25.53 -21.86 38.95
C GLU A 510 -24.80 -22.50 40.14
N SER A 511 -23.79 -23.35 39.87
CA SER A 511 -22.93 -23.92 40.91
C SER A 511 -21.87 -22.95 41.45
N GLY A 512 -21.80 -21.72 40.94
CA GLY A 512 -20.80 -20.72 41.30
C GLY A 512 -19.40 -21.02 40.75
N LYS A 513 -19.30 -21.82 39.68
CA LYS A 513 -18.02 -22.17 39.06
C LYS A 513 -17.38 -20.92 38.46
N ASN A 514 -16.16 -20.61 38.85
CA ASN A 514 -15.38 -19.52 38.26
C ASN A 514 -14.74 -19.97 36.95
N ALA A 515 -14.94 -19.21 35.88
CA ALA A 515 -14.25 -19.35 34.61
C ALA A 515 -13.35 -18.15 34.36
N THR A 516 -12.19 -18.36 33.73
CA THR A 516 -11.18 -17.32 33.51
C THR A 516 -10.68 -17.35 32.06
N ILE A 517 -10.40 -16.18 31.50
CA ILE A 517 -9.66 -16.00 30.25
C ILE A 517 -8.60 -14.91 30.45
N ALA A 518 -7.43 -15.08 29.84
CA ALA A 518 -6.36 -14.08 29.88
C ALA A 518 -5.95 -13.70 28.46
N TYR A 519 -5.80 -12.40 28.22
CA TYR A 519 -5.29 -11.82 26.99
C TYR A 519 -4.10 -10.92 27.26
N ASP A 520 -3.07 -11.02 26.44
CA ASP A 520 -2.07 -9.98 26.33
C ASP A 520 -2.55 -8.98 25.26
N VAL A 521 -2.51 -7.69 25.57
CA VAL A 521 -2.97 -6.62 24.67
C VAL A 521 -1.94 -5.52 24.54
N SER A 522 -1.99 -4.79 23.44
CA SER A 522 -1.39 -3.46 23.35
C SER A 522 -2.51 -2.42 23.40
N LEU A 523 -2.30 -1.33 24.09
CA LEU A 523 -3.26 -0.25 24.27
C LEU A 523 -2.69 1.03 23.67
N GLY A 524 -3.41 1.59 22.70
CA GLY A 524 -3.05 2.83 22.01
C GLY A 524 -4.11 3.93 22.17
N PHE A 525 -3.88 5.07 21.52
CA PHE A 525 -4.74 6.28 21.57
C PHE A 525 -4.90 6.88 22.97
N LEU A 526 -3.83 6.81 23.77
CA LEU A 526 -3.86 7.22 25.16
C LEU A 526 -3.64 8.73 25.32
N ASP A 527 -4.53 9.37 26.07
CA ASP A 527 -4.29 10.67 26.69
C ASP A 527 -3.87 10.44 28.14
N VAL A 528 -2.62 10.76 28.47
CA VAL A 528 -2.02 10.44 29.79
C VAL A 528 -2.79 11.09 30.95
N GLU A 529 -3.44 12.24 30.71
CA GLU A 529 -4.25 12.94 31.70
C GLU A 529 -5.70 12.42 31.79
N GLY A 530 -6.09 11.53 30.87
CA GLY A 530 -7.43 10.98 30.74
C GLY A 530 -7.67 9.68 31.53
N SER A 531 -8.81 9.06 31.22
CA SER A 531 -9.26 7.77 31.77
C SER A 531 -9.74 6.86 30.65
N LEU A 532 -9.63 5.54 30.89
CA LEU A 532 -10.28 4.50 30.10
C LEU A 532 -11.65 4.19 30.71
N SER A 533 -12.65 4.05 29.84
CA SER A 533 -14.00 3.66 30.25
C SER A 533 -14.26 2.20 29.85
N PHE A 534 -14.33 1.32 30.84
CA PHE A 534 -14.61 -0.11 30.64
C PHE A 534 -16.07 -0.44 30.96
N GLU A 535 -16.78 -0.97 29.98
CA GLU A 535 -18.11 -1.54 30.19
C GLU A 535 -17.99 -3.03 30.51
N VAL A 536 -18.61 -3.46 31.61
CA VAL A 536 -18.81 -4.87 31.92
C VAL A 536 -20.30 -5.17 31.86
N GLU A 537 -20.68 -6.05 30.93
CA GLU A 537 -22.04 -6.61 30.84
C GLU A 537 -22.00 -8.10 31.19
N ARG A 538 -23.05 -8.61 31.83
CA ARG A 538 -23.10 -10.00 32.30
C ARG A 538 -24.51 -10.47 32.58
N GLY A 539 -24.69 -11.79 32.65
CA GLY A 539 -25.91 -12.39 33.20
C GLY A 539 -26.15 -12.01 34.68
N HIS A 540 -27.32 -12.38 35.20
CA HIS A 540 -27.74 -12.04 36.57
C HIS A 540 -27.10 -12.95 37.66
N LEU A 541 -26.25 -13.91 37.30
CA LEU A 541 -25.72 -14.94 38.20
C LEU A 541 -24.29 -14.66 38.67
N GLY A 542 -24.09 -14.33 39.95
CA GLY A 542 -22.75 -14.19 40.53
C GLY A 542 -22.02 -12.90 40.12
N TRP A 543 -20.74 -12.97 39.75
CA TRP A 543 -19.89 -11.78 39.53
C TRP A 543 -18.96 -11.92 38.32
N THR A 544 -18.49 -10.78 37.81
CA THR A 544 -17.40 -10.65 36.82
C THR A 544 -16.31 -9.76 37.42
N LYS A 545 -15.05 -10.18 37.26
CA LYS A 545 -13.86 -9.47 37.70
C LYS A 545 -12.92 -9.30 36.51
N VAL A 546 -12.36 -8.10 36.36
CA VAL A 546 -11.36 -7.73 35.36
C VAL A 546 -10.12 -7.28 36.10
N GLU A 547 -9.03 -8.02 35.92
CA GLU A 547 -7.71 -7.69 36.42
C GLU A 547 -6.86 -7.18 35.25
N ILE A 548 -6.23 -6.03 35.43
CA ILE A 548 -5.30 -5.42 34.49
C ILE A 548 -3.92 -5.48 35.14
N GLU A 549 -3.01 -6.22 34.51
CA GLU A 549 -1.64 -6.42 34.93
C GLU A 549 -0.66 -5.80 33.92
N ASP A 550 0.55 -5.47 34.38
CA ASP A 550 1.69 -5.26 33.49
C ASP A 550 2.18 -6.60 32.88
N ARG A 551 3.26 -6.57 32.09
CA ARG A 551 3.78 -7.77 31.44
C ARG A 551 4.53 -8.70 32.39
N GLU A 552 4.93 -8.19 33.54
CA GLU A 552 5.61 -8.88 34.62
C GLU A 552 4.63 -9.60 35.56
N GLY A 553 3.33 -9.32 35.42
CA GLY A 553 2.24 -9.91 36.21
C GLY A 553 1.93 -9.14 37.50
N ASN A 554 2.38 -7.88 37.63
CA ASN A 554 1.97 -7.03 38.74
C ASN A 554 0.58 -6.44 38.45
N LEU A 555 -0.32 -6.56 39.42
CA LEU A 555 -1.66 -6.01 39.33
C LEU A 555 -1.63 -4.49 39.35
N LEU A 556 -2.10 -3.86 38.28
CA LEU A 556 -2.24 -2.41 38.15
C LEU A 556 -3.64 -1.95 38.57
N LYS A 557 -4.67 -2.71 38.17
CA LYS A 557 -6.06 -2.39 38.47
C LYS A 557 -6.92 -3.64 38.56
N GLU A 558 -7.89 -3.61 39.48
CA GLU A 558 -8.94 -4.61 39.61
C GLU A 558 -10.31 -3.92 39.55
N LEU A 559 -11.22 -4.49 38.77
CA LEU A 559 -12.61 -4.08 38.60
C LEU A 559 -13.50 -5.28 38.90
N GLU A 560 -14.39 -5.20 39.89
CA GLU A 560 -15.29 -6.31 40.22
C GLU A 560 -16.75 -5.84 40.26
N TRP A 561 -17.62 -6.62 39.63
CA TRP A 561 -19.05 -6.36 39.63
C TRP A 561 -19.89 -7.64 39.74
N GLY A 562 -20.75 -7.69 40.77
CA GLY A 562 -21.71 -8.78 41.00
C GLY A 562 -23.14 -8.32 41.25
N GLY A 563 -23.49 -7.09 40.86
CA GLY A 563 -24.83 -6.52 41.06
C GLY A 563 -25.81 -6.81 39.93
N ILE A 564 -27.06 -6.38 40.13
CA ILE A 564 -28.07 -6.28 39.08
C ILE A 564 -28.36 -4.80 38.83
N ASN A 565 -28.28 -4.35 37.57
CA ASN A 565 -28.64 -2.99 37.21
C ASN A 565 -30.16 -2.87 37.03
N GLU A 566 -30.86 -2.48 38.10
CA GLU A 566 -32.33 -2.35 38.10
C GLU A 566 -32.86 -1.20 37.23
N THR A 567 -31.99 -0.28 36.81
CA THR A 567 -32.37 0.92 36.02
C THR A 567 -32.18 0.76 34.52
N SER A 568 -31.62 -0.36 34.08
CA SER A 568 -31.30 -0.66 32.69
C SER A 568 -31.93 -1.98 32.27
N THR A 569 -32.29 -2.09 30.99
CA THR A 569 -32.68 -3.38 30.39
C THR A 569 -31.49 -4.31 30.20
N ARG A 570 -30.27 -3.76 30.22
CA ARG A 570 -28.99 -4.48 30.19
C ARG A 570 -28.43 -4.53 31.60
N ASN A 571 -28.01 -5.72 32.04
CA ASN A 571 -27.27 -5.84 33.26
C ASN A 571 -25.82 -5.43 33.00
N VAL A 572 -25.53 -4.15 33.21
CA VAL A 572 -24.26 -3.51 32.86
C VAL A 572 -23.74 -2.56 33.95
N THR A 573 -22.41 -2.42 34.05
CA THR A 573 -21.72 -1.37 34.80
C THR A 573 -20.57 -0.78 33.99
N VAL A 574 -20.15 0.44 34.33
CA VAL A 574 -19.02 1.13 33.69
C VAL A 574 -17.99 1.52 34.75
N PHE A 575 -16.72 1.24 34.47
CA PHE A 575 -15.59 1.57 35.32
C PHE A 575 -14.68 2.57 34.63
N GLU A 576 -14.30 3.62 35.36
CA GLU A 576 -13.28 4.57 34.93
C GLU A 576 -11.92 4.19 35.52
N VAL A 577 -10.92 4.03 34.66
CA VAL A 577 -9.54 3.72 35.04
C VAL A 577 -8.63 4.85 34.56
N PRO A 578 -8.05 5.66 35.46
CA PRO A 578 -7.13 6.70 35.06
C PRO A 578 -5.91 6.13 34.32
N ILE A 579 -5.56 6.69 33.17
CA ILE A 579 -4.50 6.14 32.29
C ILE A 579 -3.14 6.13 33.00
N PHE A 580 -2.82 7.17 33.78
CA PHE A 580 -1.58 7.22 34.56
C PHE A 580 -1.41 6.04 35.52
N ALA A 581 -2.49 5.41 35.98
CA ALA A 581 -2.43 4.24 36.86
C ALA A 581 -1.95 2.98 36.14
N LEU A 582 -2.03 2.96 34.80
CA LEU A 582 -1.57 1.85 33.96
C LEU A 582 -0.14 2.06 33.47
N LEU A 583 0.33 3.30 33.41
CA LEU A 583 1.66 3.68 32.92
C LEU A 583 2.74 3.70 34.01
N ALA A 584 2.37 3.71 35.29
CA ALA A 584 3.29 3.89 36.41
C ALA A 584 4.27 2.72 36.68
N SER A 585 4.32 1.72 35.80
CA SER A 585 5.14 0.50 35.92
C SER A 585 6.24 0.34 34.87
N GLU A 586 6.33 1.25 33.87
CA GLU A 586 7.42 1.25 32.87
C GLU A 586 8.68 2.02 33.30
#